data_AF-A0A1I0NKH5-F1
#
_entry.id   AF-A0A1I0NKH5-F1
#
_cell.length_a   1.000
_cell.length_b   1.000
_cell.length_c   1.000
_cell.angle_alpha   90.00
_cell.angle_beta   90.00
_cell.angle_gamma   90.00
#
_symmetry.space_group_name_H-M   'P 1'
#
loop_
_entity.id
_entity.type
_entity.pdbx_description
1 polymer ?
#
loop_
_entity_poly.entity_id
_entity_poly.type
_entity_poly.pdbx_seq_one_letter_code
_entity_poly.pdbx_strand_id
1 'polypeptide(L)' 'MEKRILGIILSLLGVAGLIMSAVNFMNTTGGARSVKSIIIFAILGAVFFFAGIGLIRNTADKPS' A
#
# COMPACT_ATOMS: atom_id res chain seq x y z
N MET A 1 12.13 -2.62 18.08
CA MET A 1 10.99 -3.45 17.60
C MET A 1 9.80 -2.64 17.09
N GLU A 2 9.39 -1.55 17.74
CA GLU A 2 8.20 -0.75 17.33
C GLU A 2 8.20 -0.29 15.86
N LYS A 3 9.33 0.21 15.34
CA LYS A 3 9.43 0.67 13.94
C LYS A 3 9.26 -0.45 12.90
N ARG A 4 9.59 -1.69 13.27
CA ARG A 4 9.37 -2.88 12.41
C ARG A 4 7.89 -3.24 12.34
N ILE A 5 7.16 -3.12 13.45
CA ILE A 5 5.69 -3.35 13.50
C ILE A 5 4.96 -2.32 12.65
N LEU A 6 5.34 -1.04 12.75
CA LEU A 6 4.78 0.01 11.88
C LEU A 6 5.01 -0.30 10.39
N GLY A 7 6.18 -0.79 10.03
CA GLY A 7 6.47 -1.19 8.66
C GLY A 7 5.62 -2.35 8.16
N ILE A 8 5.37 -3.35 9.02
CA ILE A 8 4.48 -4.49 8.73
C ILE A 8 3.04 -4.00 8.52
N ILE A 9 2.52 -3.17 9.42
CA ILE A 9 1.17 -2.61 9.31
C ILE A 9 1.05 -1.79 8.02
N LEU A 10 2.02 -0.92 7.74
CA LEU A 10 2.00 -0.06 6.56
C LEU A 10 2.08 -0.87 5.26
N SER A 11 2.87 -1.95 5.24
CA SER A 11 2.95 -2.87 4.11
C SER A 11 1.61 -3.60 3.88
N LEU A 12 0.97 -4.10 4.94
CA LEU A 12 -0.34 -4.74 4.85
C LEU A 12 -1.41 -3.76 4.35
N LEU A 13 -1.38 -2.51 4.83
CA LEU A 13 -2.27 -1.45 4.37
C LEU A 13 -2.06 -1.14 2.89
N GLY A 14 -0.80 -1.10 2.44
CA GLY A 14 -0.45 -0.93 1.03
C GLY A 14 -1.01 -2.03 0.15
N VAL A 15 -0.87 -3.30 0.55
CA VAL A 15 -1.47 -4.45 -0.15
C VAL A 15 -2.99 -4.33 -0.22
N ALA A 16 -3.64 -3.98 0.89
CA ALA A 16 -5.09 -3.78 0.90
C ALA A 16 -5.54 -2.67 -0.07
N GLY A 17 -4.80 -1.56 -0.15
CA GLY A 17 -5.06 -0.47 -1.10
C GLY A 17 -4.92 -0.90 -2.57
N LEU A 18 -3.90 -1.71 -2.88
CA LEU A 18 -3.71 -2.30 -4.21
C LEU A 18 -4.85 -3.26 -4.59
N ILE A 19 -5.27 -4.11 -3.64
CA ILE A 19 -6.41 -5.02 -3.84
C ILE A 19 -7.69 -4.22 -4.09
N MET A 20 -7.96 -3.16 -3.32
CA MET A 20 -9.14 -2.32 -3.57
C MET A 20 -9.08 -1.65 -4.95
N SER A 21 -7.91 -1.22 -5.41
CA SER A 21 -7.75 -0.69 -6.78
C SER A 21 -8.11 -1.75 -7.83
N ALA A 22 -7.63 -2.99 -7.68
CA ALA A 22 -7.94 -4.10 -8.60
C ALA A 22 -9.44 -4.45 -8.59
N VAL A 23 -10.07 -4.49 -7.42
CA VAL A 23 -11.52 -4.75 -7.29
C VAL A 23 -12.33 -3.63 -7.95
N ASN A 24 -11.97 -2.36 -7.73
CA ASN A 24 -12.63 -1.24 -8.39
C ASN A 24 -12.44 -1.28 -9.92
N PHE A 25 -11.26 -1.70 -10.38
CA PHE A 25 -10.99 -1.87 -11.80
C PHE A 25 -11.89 -2.94 -12.43
N MET A 26 -12.03 -4.11 -11.80
CA MET A 26 -12.89 -5.19 -12.30
C MET A 26 -14.38 -4.84 -12.28
N ASN A 27 -14.83 -4.07 -11.29
CA ASN A 27 -16.25 -3.71 -11.12
C ASN A 27 -16.66 -2.41 -11.85
N THR A 28 -15.75 -1.76 -12.57
CA THR A 28 -16.05 -0.48 -13.25
C THR A 28 -16.64 -0.71 -14.64
N THR A 29 -17.90 -0.31 -14.83
CA THR A 29 -18.55 -0.19 -16.14
C THR A 29 -18.52 1.27 -16.61
N GLY A 30 -17.37 1.71 -17.14
CA GLY A 30 -17.22 2.94 -17.94
C GLY A 30 -17.56 4.30 -17.27
N GLY A 31 -16.53 5.08 -16.91
CA GLY A 31 -16.67 6.49 -16.53
C GLY A 31 -15.35 7.13 -16.06
N ALA A 32 -15.09 8.39 -16.45
CA ALA A 32 -13.83 9.09 -16.14
C ALA A 32 -13.54 9.23 -14.63
N ARG A 33 -14.58 9.26 -13.79
CA ARG A 33 -14.46 9.33 -12.32
C ARG A 33 -13.91 8.03 -11.72
N SER A 34 -14.25 6.87 -12.31
CA SER A 34 -13.79 5.55 -11.87
C SER A 34 -12.32 5.30 -12.22
N VAL A 35 -11.86 5.81 -13.37
CA VAL A 35 -10.44 5.73 -13.75
C VAL A 35 -9.57 6.51 -12.77
N LYS A 36 -10.02 7.71 -12.35
CA LYS A 36 -9.29 8.51 -11.35
C LYS A 36 -9.18 7.80 -10.00
N SER A 37 -10.24 7.16 -9.51
CA SER A 37 -10.20 6.48 -8.20
C SER A 37 -9.28 5.26 -8.23
N ILE A 38 -9.28 4.47 -9.30
CA ILE A 38 -8.39 3.31 -9.48
C ILE A 38 -6.93 3.75 -9.44
N ILE A 39 -6.58 4.81 -10.18
CA ILE A 39 -5.20 5.36 -10.22
C ILE A 39 -4.77 5.87 -8.84
N ILE A 40 -5.64 6.59 -8.14
CA ILE A 40 -5.33 7.11 -6.80
C ILE A 40 -5.05 5.97 -5.83
N PHE A 41 -5.93 4.94 -5.79
CA PHE A 41 -5.73 3.80 -4.90
C PHE A 41 -4.53 2.93 -5.29
N ALA A 42 -4.23 2.79 -6.57
CA ALA A 42 -3.04 2.09 -7.04
C ALA A 42 -1.75 2.79 -6.58
N ILE A 43 -1.66 4.10 -6.81
CA ILE A 43 -0.48 4.89 -6.42
C ILE A 43 -0.34 4.92 -4.90
N LEU A 44 -1.42 5.20 -4.17
CA LEU A 44 -1.38 5.27 -2.71
C LEU A 44 -1.01 3.92 -2.09
N GLY A 45 -1.60 2.82 -2.58
CA GLY A 45 -1.27 1.46 -2.16
C GLY A 45 0.19 1.10 -2.42
N ALA A 46 0.71 1.45 -3.60
CA ALA A 46 2.10 1.23 -3.95
C ALA A 46 3.06 2.04 -3.04
N VAL A 47 2.78 3.33 -2.81
CA VAL A 47 3.58 4.17 -1.93
C VAL A 47 3.64 3.60 -0.51
N PHE A 48 2.49 3.20 0.05
CA PHE A 48 2.42 2.63 1.40
C PHE A 48 3.14 1.28 1.47
N PHE A 49 3.01 0.45 0.44
CA PHE A 49 3.70 -0.84 0.36
C PHE A 49 5.23 -0.68 0.37
N PHE A 50 5.76 0.16 -0.53
CA PHE A 50 7.20 0.40 -0.62
C PHE A 50 7.75 1.11 0.62
N ALA A 51 7.01 2.06 1.19
CA ALA A 51 7.38 2.72 2.44
C ALA A 51 7.41 1.72 3.61
N GLY A 52 6.42 0.83 3.71
CA GLY A 52 6.36 -0.22 4.73
C GLY A 52 7.54 -1.18 4.65
N ILE A 53 7.84 -1.67 3.44
CA ILE A 53 9.03 -2.51 3.19
C ILE A 53 10.31 -1.75 3.55
N GLY A 54 10.43 -0.49 3.15
CA GLY A 54 11.58 0.35 3.48
C GLY A 54 11.78 0.49 4.99
N LEU A 55 10.70 0.64 5.76
CA LEU A 55 10.77 0.73 7.22
C LEU A 55 11.15 -0.61 7.86
N ILE A 56 10.63 -1.72 7.36
CA ILE A 56 11.04 -3.08 7.79
C ILE A 56 12.55 -3.28 7.56
N ARG A 57 13.03 -2.94 6.36
CA ARG A 57 14.44 -3.12 5.95
C ARG A 57 15.40 -2.24 6.75
N ASN A 58 15.05 -0.98 6.98
CA ASN A 58 15.88 -0.03 7.73
C ASN A 58 15.82 -0.22 9.25
N THR A 59 14.92 -1.07 9.75
CA THR A 59 14.86 -1.45 11.18
C THR A 59 15.48 -2.83 11.42
N ALA A 60 16.33 -3.33 10.51
CA ALA A 60 17.18 -4.48 10.79
C ALA A 60 17.97 -4.21 12.07
N ASP A 61 17.93 -5.17 12.98
CA ASP A 61 18.25 -5.08 14.40
C ASP A 61 19.48 -4.21 14.70
N LYS A 62 19.28 -3.09 15.42
CA LYS A 62 20.39 -2.50 16.18
C LYS A 62 20.62 -3.42 17.38
N PRO A 63 21.76 -4.12 17.50
CA PRO A 63 22.10 -4.76 18.76
C PRO A 63 22.18 -3.65 19.82
N SER A 64 21.31 -3.73 20.82
CA SER A 64 21.42 -2.97 22.07
C SER A 64 22.52 -3.56 22.93
#